data_AF-A0A6L6PEE9-F1
#
_entry.id   AF-A0A6L6PEE9-F1
#
_cell.length_a   1.000
_cell.length_b   1.000
_cell.length_c   1.000
_cell.angle_alpha   90.00
_cell.angle_beta   90.00
_cell.angle_gamma   90.00
#
_symmetry.space_group_name_H-M   'P 1'
#
loop_
_entity.id
_entity.type
_entity.pdbx_description
1 polymer ?
#
loop_
_entity_poly.entity_id
_entity_poly.type
_entity_poly.pdbx_seq_one_letter_code
_entity_poly.pdbx_strand_id
1 'polypeptide(L)'
;MKHLIKPLLILVPILLAACSPPKDSRVLKVTVKADTFIVNSQTYLSSKDLTAALRKMPHPDAIAVIQEHGISPERHDEAMSAIQSADLKVPIGFVGNEVFY
;
A
#
# COMPACT_ATOMS: atom_id res chain seq x y z
N MET A 1 67.75 -23.10 -2.02
CA MET A 1 66.28 -23.13 -2.19
C MET A 1 65.68 -22.21 -1.13
N LYS A 2 65.27 -20.99 -1.50
CA LYS A 2 64.74 -19.98 -0.56
C LYS A 2 63.22 -19.93 -0.76
N HIS A 3 62.46 -20.40 0.23
CA HIS A 3 61.01 -20.37 0.20
C HIS A 3 60.53 -18.93 0.48
N LEU A 4 59.99 -18.30 -0.56
CA LEU A 4 59.40 -16.98 -0.53
C LEU A 4 57.98 -17.09 0.06
N ILE A 5 57.84 -16.77 1.35
CA ILE A 5 56.52 -16.66 1.99
C ILE A 5 55.88 -15.37 1.47
N LYS A 6 54.82 -15.53 0.66
CA LYS A 6 54.05 -14.44 0.07
C LYS A 6 52.88 -14.16 1.01
N PRO A 7 52.78 -12.98 1.67
CA PRO A 7 51.58 -12.64 2.43
C PRO A 7 50.46 -12.36 1.42
N LEU A 8 49.52 -13.30 1.32
CA LEU A 8 48.29 -13.15 0.56
C LEU A 8 47.41 -12.16 1.34
N LEU A 9 47.50 -10.89 0.95
CA LEU A 9 46.63 -9.81 1.40
C LEU A 9 45.18 -10.22 1.13
N ILE A 10 44.48 -10.59 2.19
CA ILE A 10 43.03 -10.76 2.23
C ILE A 10 42.43 -9.36 2.04
N LEU A 11 42.04 -9.03 0.81
CA LEU A 11 41.14 -7.92 0.53
C LEU A 11 39.73 -8.52 0.39
N VAL A 12 38.98 -8.53 1.49
CA VAL A 12 37.52 -8.71 1.42
C VAL A 12 36.94 -7.33 1.15
N PRO A 13 36.43 -7.03 -0.06
CA PRO A 13 35.55 -5.89 -0.20
C PRO A 13 34.23 -6.28 0.47
N ILE A 14 34.04 -5.79 1.70
CA ILE A 14 32.72 -5.67 2.31
C ILE A 14 31.98 -4.65 1.46
N LEU A 15 31.36 -5.12 0.37
CA LEU A 15 30.37 -4.35 -0.38
C LEU A 15 29.14 -4.24 0.52
N LEU A 16 29.17 -3.22 1.39
CA LEU A 16 28.00 -2.52 1.90
C LEU A 16 27.27 -1.88 0.72
N ALA A 17 26.70 -2.71 -0.15
CA ALA A 17 25.85 -2.27 -1.23
C ALA A 17 24.45 -2.03 -0.67
N ALA A 18 24.25 -0.78 -0.25
CA ALA A 18 23.01 -0.05 -0.31
C ALA A 18 21.82 -0.66 0.44
N CYS A 19 21.62 -0.16 1.66
CA CYS A 19 20.29 0.28 2.07
C CYS A 19 19.77 1.24 0.98
N SER A 20 19.12 0.68 -0.05
CA SER A 20 18.37 1.48 -1.00
C SER A 20 17.32 2.23 -0.17
N PRO A 21 17.23 3.57 -0.24
CA PRO A 21 16.10 4.25 0.38
C PRO A 21 14.83 3.58 -0.14
N PRO A 22 13.83 3.33 0.73
CA PRO A 22 12.62 2.64 0.32
C PRO A 22 12.11 3.32 -0.94
N LYS A 23 11.89 2.54 -2.01
CA LYS A 23 11.16 3.01 -3.19
C LYS A 23 9.94 3.77 -2.67
N ASP A 24 9.77 5.02 -3.11
CA ASP A 24 8.60 5.83 -2.78
C ASP A 24 7.35 4.97 -3.02
N SER A 25 6.77 4.46 -1.94
CA SER A 25 5.70 3.47 -2.04
C SER A 25 4.46 4.19 -2.53
N ARG A 26 3.88 3.70 -3.63
CA ARG A 26 2.67 4.29 -4.20
C ARG A 26 1.48 3.78 -3.40
N VAL A 27 1.21 4.46 -2.30
CA VAL A 27 0.05 4.16 -1.44
C VAL A 27 -1.18 4.85 -2.02
N LEU A 28 -2.16 4.05 -2.44
CA LEU A 28 -3.46 4.57 -2.87
C LEU A 28 -4.32 4.84 -1.63
N LYS A 29 -4.78 6.08 -1.48
CA LYS A 29 -5.67 6.47 -0.37
C LYS A 29 -7.12 6.39 -0.83
N VAL A 30 -7.92 5.59 -0.12
CA VAL A 30 -9.36 5.46 -0.33
C VAL A 30 -10.04 6.00 0.93
N THR A 31 -10.71 7.15 0.84
CA THR A 31 -11.49 7.69 1.95
C THR A 31 -12.92 7.21 1.83
N VAL A 32 -13.45 6.62 2.89
CA VAL A 32 -14.83 6.13 3.01
C VAL A 32 -15.60 7.13 3.87
N LYS A 33 -16.69 7.65 3.31
CA LYS A 33 -17.67 8.51 3.98
C LYS A 33 -19.02 7.82 4.03
N ALA A 34 -19.94 8.40 4.78
CA ALA A 34 -21.31 7.88 4.93
C ALA A 34 -22.01 7.62 3.59
N ASP A 35 -21.84 8.53 2.62
CA ASP A 35 -22.56 8.52 1.34
C ASP A 35 -21.64 8.38 0.12
N THR A 36 -20.33 8.61 0.30
CA THR A 36 -19.38 8.72 -0.81
C THR A 36 -18.05 8.01 -0.55
N PHE A 37 -17.29 7.78 -1.62
CA PHE A 37 -15.90 7.32 -1.58
C PHE A 37 -15.03 8.36 -2.27
N ILE A 38 -13.83 8.61 -1.75
CA ILE A 38 -12.87 9.55 -2.37
C ILE A 38 -11.56 8.84 -2.64
N VAL A 39 -11.11 8.88 -3.89
CA VAL A 39 -9.82 8.34 -4.33
C VAL A 39 -9.15 9.36 -5.26
N ASN A 40 -7.91 9.76 -4.99
CA ASN A 40 -7.17 10.76 -5.78
C ASN A 40 -7.98 12.05 -6.07
N SER A 41 -8.65 12.58 -5.06
CA SER A 41 -9.53 13.77 -5.16
C SER A 41 -10.76 13.61 -6.06
N GLN A 42 -11.06 12.39 -6.53
CA GLN A 42 -12.30 12.07 -7.23
C GLN A 42 -13.30 11.42 -6.29
N THR A 43 -14.56 11.83 -6.40
CA THR A 43 -15.66 11.31 -5.61
C THR A 43 -16.45 10.27 -6.39
N TYR A 44 -16.76 9.15 -5.74
CA TYR A 44 -17.60 8.08 -6.25
C TYR A 44 -18.79 7.88 -5.33
N LEU A 45 -19.99 7.79 -5.90
CA LEU A 45 -21.24 7.68 -5.15
C LEU A 45 -21.62 6.23 -4.85
N SER A 46 -21.03 5.27 -5.57
CA SER A 46 -21.36 3.84 -5.43
C SER A 46 -20.12 2.96 -5.38
N SER A 47 -20.24 1.82 -4.71
CA SER A 47 -19.22 0.76 -4.70
C SER A 47 -18.89 0.23 -6.10
N LYS A 48 -19.88 0.20 -7.01
CA LYS A 48 -19.69 -0.16 -8.41
C LYS A 48 -18.77 0.82 -9.13
N ASP A 49 -18.99 2.12 -8.95
CA ASP A 49 -18.16 3.16 -9.57
C ASP A 49 -16.75 3.17 -8.97
N LEU A 50 -16.64 3.00 -7.65
CA LEU A 50 -15.36 2.84 -6.97
C LEU A 50 -14.57 1.65 -7.56
N THR A 51 -15.19 0.48 -7.66
CA THR A 51 -14.54 -0.73 -8.22
C THR A 51 -14.07 -0.49 -9.66
N ALA A 52 -14.92 0.11 -10.49
CA ALA A 52 -14.58 0.42 -11.87
C ALA A 52 -13.44 1.43 -12.00
N ALA A 53 -13.37 2.40 -11.08
CA ALA A 53 -12.29 3.37 -11.02
C ALA A 53 -10.97 2.73 -10.59
N LEU A 54 -10.97 1.94 -9.51
CA LEU A 54 -9.80 1.25 -8.99
C LEU A 54 -9.14 0.34 -10.04
N ARG A 55 -9.94 -0.37 -10.84
CA ARG A 55 -9.44 -1.23 -11.95
C ARG A 55 -8.72 -0.47 -13.08
N LYS A 56 -8.99 0.83 -13.23
CA LYS A 56 -8.40 1.69 -14.26
C LYS A 56 -7.19 2.47 -13.77
N MET A 57 -6.95 2.49 -12.46
CA MET A 57 -5.84 3.23 -11.88
C MET A 57 -4.51 2.50 -12.08
N PRO A 58 -3.38 3.24 -12.11
CA PRO A 58 -2.07 2.63 -12.02
C PRO A 58 -1.99 1.73 -10.79
N HIS A 59 -1.42 0.54 -10.95
CA HIS A 59 -1.32 -0.45 -9.87
C HIS A 59 -0.53 0.13 -8.68
N PRO A 60 -1.16 0.30 -7.49
CA PRO A 60 -0.48 0.80 -6.30
C PRO A 60 0.41 -0.29 -5.69
N ASP A 61 1.21 0.07 -4.70
CA ASP A 61 1.99 -0.90 -3.92
C ASP A 61 1.24 -1.31 -2.63
N ALA A 62 0.35 -0.45 -2.13
CA ALA A 62 -0.56 -0.71 -1.01
C ALA A 62 -1.79 0.20 -1.09
N ILE A 63 -2.86 -0.16 -0.38
CA ILE A 63 -4.07 0.66 -0.21
C ILE A 63 -4.20 1.07 1.25
N ALA A 64 -4.42 2.36 1.49
CA ALA A 64 -4.78 2.89 2.79
C ALA A 64 -6.26 3.30 2.77
N VAL A 65 -7.08 2.59 3.55
CA VAL A 65 -8.49 2.89 3.75
C VAL A 65 -8.63 3.85 4.92
N ILE A 66 -9.08 5.07 4.63
CA ILE A 66 -9.32 6.13 5.61
C ILE A 66 -10.82 6.18 5.86
N GLN A 67 -11.22 6.02 7.11
CA GLN A 67 -12.62 5.97 7.50
C GLN A 67 -13.03 7.28 8.17
N GLU A 68 -14.11 7.90 7.69
CA GLU A 68 -14.74 9.03 8.39
C GLU A 68 -15.39 8.55 9.69
N HIS A 69 -15.40 9.39 10.72
CA HIS A 69 -15.98 9.02 12.01
C HIS A 69 -17.50 8.78 11.88
N GLY A 70 -17.98 7.66 12.40
CA GLY A 70 -19.39 7.32 12.51
C GLY A 70 -19.94 6.60 11.29
N ILE A 71 -19.08 6.02 10.45
CA ILE A 71 -19.54 5.17 9.35
C ILE A 71 -20.04 3.82 9.87
N SER A 72 -21.13 3.35 9.27
CA SER A 72 -21.74 2.10 9.70
C SER A 72 -20.89 0.89 9.28
N PRO A 73 -21.00 -0.25 9.99
CA PRO A 73 -20.34 -1.49 9.59
C PRO A 73 -20.67 -1.91 8.15
N GLU A 74 -21.92 -1.71 7.72
CA GLU A 74 -22.36 -2.05 6.37
C GLU A 74 -21.63 -1.20 5.32
N ARG A 75 -21.36 0.07 5.64
CA ARG A 75 -20.63 0.97 4.76
C ARG A 75 -19.15 0.60 4.66
N HIS A 76 -18.57 0.16 5.78
CA HIS A 76 -17.22 -0.42 5.80
C HIS A 76 -17.14 -1.67 4.91
N ASP A 77 -18.06 -2.62 5.10
CA ASP A 77 -18.10 -3.87 4.35
C ASP A 77 -18.31 -3.62 2.84
N GLU A 78 -19.16 -2.65 2.49
CA GLU A 78 -19.35 -2.21 1.11
C GLU A 78 -18.02 -1.70 0.51
N ALA A 79 -17.30 -0.84 1.24
CA ALA A 79 -16.00 -0.31 0.79
C ALA A 79 -14.98 -1.43 0.56
N MET A 80 -14.89 -2.36 1.51
CA MET A 80 -13.95 -3.48 1.46
C MET A 80 -14.27 -4.45 0.32
N SER A 81 -15.56 -4.75 0.11
CA SER A 81 -16.01 -5.57 -1.01
C SER A 81 -15.66 -4.93 -2.36
N ALA A 82 -15.82 -3.61 -2.49
CA ALA A 82 -15.46 -2.87 -3.71
C ALA A 82 -13.94 -2.91 -3.97
N ILE A 83 -13.12 -2.70 -2.93
CA ILE A 83 -11.65 -2.74 -3.05
C ILE A 83 -11.17 -4.14 -3.43
N GLN A 84 -11.69 -5.19 -2.78
CA GLN A 84 -11.32 -6.58 -3.08
C GLN A 84 -11.77 -6.97 -4.49
N SER A 85 -12.96 -6.55 -4.91
CA SER A 85 -13.50 -6.79 -6.26
C SER A 85 -12.69 -6.10 -7.37
N ALA A 86 -11.88 -5.10 -7.04
CA ALA A 86 -10.96 -4.48 -8.00
C ALA A 86 -9.75 -5.38 -8.36
N ASP A 87 -9.54 -6.47 -7.63
CA ASP A 87 -8.48 -7.49 -7.84
C ASP A 87 -7.07 -6.90 -7.96
N LEU A 88 -6.77 -5.86 -7.18
CA LEU A 88 -5.46 -5.20 -7.19
C LEU A 88 -4.35 -6.02 -6.50
N LYS A 89 -4.69 -7.05 -5.72
CA LYS A 89 -3.74 -7.97 -5.05
C LYS A 89 -2.60 -7.28 -4.29
N VAL A 90 -2.94 -6.23 -3.55
CA VAL A 90 -2.01 -5.46 -2.71
C VAL A 90 -2.40 -5.49 -1.24
N PRO A 91 -1.46 -5.26 -0.31
CA PRO A 91 -1.79 -5.06 1.09
C PRO A 91 -2.78 -3.91 1.29
N ILE A 92 -3.77 -4.12 2.16
CA ILE A 92 -4.77 -3.12 2.55
C ILE A 92 -4.57 -2.82 4.03
N GLY A 93 -4.34 -1.55 4.36
CA GLY A 93 -4.25 -1.05 5.73
C GLY A 93 -5.37 -0.07 6.03
N PHE A 94 -5.78 0.01 7.30
CA PHE A 94 -6.77 0.96 7.78
C PHE A 94 -6.11 2.10 8.54
N VAL A 95 -6.58 3.33 8.29
CA VAL A 95 -6.09 4.54 8.94
C VAL A 95 -7.29 5.27 9.54
N GLY A 96 -7.43 5.19 10.87
CA GLY A 96 -8.54 5.78 11.61
C GLY A 96 -8.76 5.10 12.98
N ASN A 97 -9.31 5.84 13.93
CA ASN A 97 -9.62 5.38 15.29
C ASN A 97 -11.12 5.04 15.39
N GLU A 98 -11.55 3.84 15.00
CA GLU A 98 -12.92 3.40 15.30
C GLU A 98 -12.92 2.07 16.04
N VAL A 99 -13.48 2.10 17.25
CA VAL A 99 -13.85 0.95 18.07
C VAL A 99 -15.35 0.74 17.82
N PHE A 100 -15.72 -0.37 17.20
CA PHE A 100 -17.11 -0.78 17.05
C PHE A 100 -17.64 -1.22 18.44
N TYR A 101 -18.70 -0.58 18.96
CA TYR A 101 -19.39 -0.94 20.20
C TYR A 101 -20.76 -1.55 19.90
#